data_AF-A0A8C2IW32-F1
#
_entry.id   AF-A0A8C2IW32-F1
#
_cell.length_a   1.000
_cell.length_b   1.000
_cell.length_c   1.000
_cell.angle_alpha   90.00
_cell.angle_beta   90.00
_cell.angle_gamma   90.00
#
_symmetry.space_group_name_H-M   'P 1'
#
loop_
_entity.id
_entity.type
_entity.pdbx_description
1 polymer ?
#
loop_
_entity_poly.entity_id
_entity_poly.type
_entity_poly.pdbx_seq_one_letter_code
_entity_poly.pdbx_strand_id
1 'polypeptide(L)'
;GNCTFSLYTVNRYRYDLLSDSSRGAGGNYTVSSAALKHTGVYVCRAERGKSVYYTQYSNKQPLWVTGVSHPVSLIVSPSRTQHFTSVSLSLRCEDQSNTTGWTVRRYRESWQLEKCSSSLSGSQTGSTCTIRDTFTYDSGVYWCQSESGEKHHPVNITVHTGVILESPVHPVTEGETLTLRCLDQNTTSPNLRADFYKDGSLIQNQTKEMIISTVSKSQEGFYSCKH
;
A
#
# COMPACT_ATOMS: atom_id res chain seq x y z
N GLY A 1 -21.89 -16.06 -15.28
CA GLY A 1 -20.77 -16.14 -16.23
C GLY A 1 -19.56 -16.66 -15.48
N ASN A 2 -18.72 -17.47 -16.11
CA ASN A 2 -17.55 -18.05 -15.46
C ASN A 2 -16.38 -17.05 -15.52
N CYS A 3 -15.73 -16.77 -14.39
CA CYS A 3 -14.56 -15.89 -14.33
C CYS A 3 -13.27 -16.72 -14.33
N THR A 4 -12.29 -16.30 -15.10
CA THR A 4 -10.91 -16.82 -15.07
C THR A 4 -10.02 -15.81 -14.37
N PHE A 5 -9.17 -16.31 -13.47
CA PHE A 5 -8.24 -15.51 -12.68
C PHE A 5 -6.84 -15.61 -13.23
N SER A 6 -6.18 -14.47 -13.41
CA SER A 6 -4.82 -14.40 -13.92
C SER A 6 -3.96 -13.58 -12.99
N LEU A 7 -2.73 -14.05 -12.78
CA LEU A 7 -1.70 -13.31 -12.08
C LEU A 7 -0.97 -12.40 -13.07
N TYR A 8 -0.82 -11.14 -12.71
CA TYR A 8 -0.03 -10.19 -13.49
C TYR A 8 1.44 -10.30 -13.07
N THR A 9 2.28 -10.87 -13.94
CA THR A 9 3.73 -11.01 -13.70
C THR A 9 4.48 -9.97 -14.54
N VAL A 10 5.17 -9.06 -13.84
CA VAL A 10 5.65 -7.81 -14.46
C VAL A 10 6.92 -7.97 -15.30
N ASN A 11 7.48 -9.17 -15.41
CA ASN A 11 8.66 -9.36 -16.26
C ASN A 11 8.33 -9.31 -17.76
N ARG A 12 7.05 -9.34 -18.19
CA ARG A 12 6.69 -9.45 -19.63
C ARG A 12 5.38 -8.78 -20.10
N TYR A 13 4.71 -7.93 -19.30
CA TYR A 13 3.34 -7.46 -19.59
C TYR A 13 2.33 -8.60 -19.84
N ARG A 14 2.63 -9.81 -19.36
CA ARG A 14 1.79 -11.00 -19.56
C ARG A 14 0.96 -11.27 -18.32
N TYR A 15 -0.27 -11.66 -18.57
CA TYR A 15 -1.15 -12.22 -17.56
C TYR A 15 -0.97 -13.74 -17.63
N ASP A 16 -0.42 -14.32 -16.57
CA ASP A 16 -0.27 -15.76 -16.46
C ASP A 16 -1.54 -16.33 -15.83
N LEU A 17 -2.17 -17.29 -16.50
CA LEU A 17 -3.35 -17.95 -15.96
C LEU A 17 -2.93 -18.81 -14.77
N LEU A 18 -3.62 -18.65 -13.64
CA LEU A 18 -3.39 -19.49 -12.48
C LEU A 18 -3.90 -20.89 -12.80
N SER A 19 -3.06 -21.91 -12.57
CA SER A 19 -3.37 -23.32 -12.86
C SER A 19 -4.68 -23.79 -12.21
N ASP A 20 -4.97 -23.23 -11.04
CA ASP A 20 -6.10 -23.61 -10.20
C ASP A 20 -7.28 -22.63 -10.36
N SER A 21 -7.25 -21.76 -11.38
CA SER A 21 -8.36 -20.88 -11.73
C SER A 21 -9.55 -21.74 -12.18
N SER A 22 -10.38 -22.16 -11.22
CA SER A 22 -11.54 -23.00 -11.50
C SER A 22 -12.52 -22.27 -12.44
N ARG A 23 -13.01 -22.97 -13.47
CA ARG A 23 -14.14 -22.53 -14.33
C ARG A 23 -15.49 -22.73 -13.62
N GLY A 24 -15.52 -22.56 -12.30
CA GLY A 24 -16.68 -22.83 -11.45
C GLY A 24 -17.79 -21.80 -11.61
N ALA A 25 -19.04 -22.25 -11.47
CA ALA A 25 -20.18 -21.37 -11.32
C ALA A 25 -20.04 -20.60 -9.99
N GLY A 26 -19.77 -19.30 -10.05
CA GLY A 26 -19.62 -18.45 -8.86
C GLY A 26 -18.49 -17.45 -8.92
N GLY A 27 -17.56 -17.59 -9.87
CA GLY A 27 -16.56 -16.55 -10.15
C GLY A 27 -15.62 -16.22 -8.99
N ASN A 28 -15.38 -17.18 -8.07
CA ASN A 28 -14.48 -17.04 -6.94
C ASN A 28 -13.20 -17.84 -7.16
N TYR A 29 -12.07 -17.32 -6.68
CA TYR A 29 -10.79 -18.01 -6.62
C TYR A 29 -10.37 -18.18 -5.17
N THR A 30 -10.08 -19.42 -4.78
CA THR A 30 -9.74 -19.77 -3.41
C THR A 30 -8.33 -20.34 -3.37
N VAL A 31 -7.48 -19.74 -2.55
CA VAL A 31 -6.15 -20.25 -2.23
C VAL A 31 -6.28 -21.06 -0.95
N SER A 32 -6.14 -22.38 -1.04
CA SER A 32 -6.34 -23.31 0.09
C SER A 32 -5.27 -23.18 1.17
N SER A 33 -4.05 -22.78 0.81
CA SER A 33 -2.99 -22.43 1.76
C SER A 33 -2.27 -21.19 1.28
N ALA A 34 -2.50 -20.06 1.95
CA ALA A 34 -1.78 -18.82 1.67
C ALA A 34 -0.28 -19.02 1.94
N ALA A 35 0.57 -18.50 1.05
CA ALA A 35 2.02 -18.61 1.12
C ALA A 35 2.63 -17.38 0.44
N LEU A 36 3.86 -17.00 0.79
CA LEU A 36 4.54 -15.80 0.27
C LEU A 36 4.57 -15.75 -1.27
N LYS A 37 4.66 -16.91 -1.94
CA LYS A 37 4.61 -17.02 -3.41
C LYS A 37 3.30 -16.52 -4.04
N HIS A 38 2.22 -16.46 -3.27
CA HIS A 38 0.92 -15.95 -3.72
C HIS A 38 0.85 -14.41 -3.69
N THR A 39 1.89 -13.72 -3.21
CA THR A 39 1.97 -12.26 -3.23
C THR A 39 2.16 -11.73 -4.66
N GLY A 40 1.19 -10.95 -5.14
CA GLY A 40 1.22 -10.40 -6.49
C GLY A 40 0.03 -9.51 -6.81
N VAL A 41 -0.09 -9.15 -8.09
CA VAL A 41 -1.18 -8.32 -8.60
C VAL A 41 -2.12 -9.22 -9.39
N TYR A 42 -3.39 -9.23 -9.00
CA TYR A 42 -4.41 -10.11 -9.56
C TYR A 42 -5.36 -9.32 -10.44
N VAL A 43 -5.82 -9.96 -11.51
CA VAL A 43 -6.91 -9.49 -12.36
C VAL A 43 -7.85 -10.65 -12.65
N CYS A 44 -9.12 -10.33 -12.89
CA CYS A 44 -10.09 -11.29 -13.38
C CYS A 44 -10.64 -10.86 -14.74
N ARG A 45 -11.04 -11.83 -15.56
CA ARG A 45 -11.83 -11.61 -16.77
C ARG A 45 -12.86 -12.73 -16.90
N ALA A 46 -13.98 -12.43 -17.53
CA ALA A 46 -15.03 -13.42 -17.79
C ALA A 46 -14.95 -13.94 -19.23
N GLU A 47 -15.37 -15.19 -19.40
CA GLU A 47 -15.54 -15.85 -20.69
C GLU A 47 -17.04 -15.96 -21.01
N ARG A 48 -17.44 -15.62 -22.25
CA ARG A 48 -18.84 -15.68 -22.70
C ARG A 48 -18.94 -16.38 -24.07
N GLY A 49 -19.96 -17.24 -24.21
CA GLY A 49 -20.35 -17.85 -25.48
C GLY A 49 -19.78 -19.25 -25.72
N LYS A 50 -20.27 -19.91 -26.77
CA LYS A 50 -19.69 -21.18 -27.29
C LYS A 50 -18.44 -20.93 -28.14
N SER A 51 -18.40 -19.79 -28.83
CA SER A 51 -17.18 -19.17 -29.35
C SER A 51 -16.59 -18.30 -28.25
N VAL A 52 -15.30 -18.47 -27.97
CA VAL A 52 -14.62 -17.87 -26.82
C VAL A 52 -14.51 -16.35 -27.00
N TYR A 53 -15.41 -15.59 -26.37
CA TYR A 53 -15.28 -14.13 -26.23
C TYR A 53 -14.85 -13.78 -24.80
N TYR A 54 -13.80 -12.98 -24.69
CA TYR A 54 -13.30 -12.49 -23.41
C TYR A 54 -13.81 -11.09 -23.12
N THR A 55 -14.19 -10.83 -21.87
CA THR A 55 -14.40 -9.46 -21.39
C THR A 55 -13.06 -8.75 -21.22
N GLN A 56 -13.12 -7.42 -21.02
CA GLN A 56 -11.98 -6.67 -20.50
C GLN A 56 -11.57 -7.20 -19.11
N TYR A 57 -10.29 -7.03 -18.78
CA TYR A 57 -9.78 -7.33 -17.44
C TYR A 57 -10.36 -6.35 -16.40
N SER A 58 -10.52 -6.83 -15.17
CA SER A 58 -10.83 -6.00 -14.01
C SER A 58 -9.72 -4.99 -13.71
N ASN A 59 -10.01 -4.09 -12.77
CA ASN A 59 -8.95 -3.35 -12.11
C ASN A 59 -7.93 -4.31 -11.48
N LYS A 60 -6.66 -3.88 -11.46
CA LYS A 60 -5.56 -4.60 -10.83
C LYS A 60 -5.74 -4.54 -9.31
N GLN A 61 -5.68 -5.70 -8.65
CA GLN A 61 -5.81 -5.82 -7.21
C GLN A 61 -4.52 -6.42 -6.62
N PRO A 62 -3.73 -5.68 -5.84
CA PRO A 62 -2.60 -6.25 -5.13
C PRO A 62 -3.10 -7.14 -3.99
N LEU A 63 -2.50 -8.31 -3.86
CA LEU A 63 -2.67 -9.23 -2.74
C LEU A 63 -1.31 -9.49 -2.11
N TRP A 64 -1.24 -9.29 -0.80
CA TRP A 64 -0.05 -9.50 -0.01
C TRP A 64 -0.29 -10.64 0.98
N VAL A 65 0.52 -11.68 0.89
CA VAL A 65 0.61 -12.70 1.92
C VAL A 65 1.85 -12.38 2.75
N THR A 66 1.64 -12.18 4.04
CA THR A 66 2.68 -11.86 5.01
C THR A 66 2.88 -13.02 5.98
N GLY A 67 4.12 -13.21 6.44
CA GLY A 67 4.43 -14.15 7.51
C GLY A 67 4.11 -13.56 8.89
N VAL A 68 4.05 -14.41 9.92
CA VAL A 68 3.77 -14.00 11.31
C VAL A 68 4.93 -13.18 11.91
N SER A 69 6.14 -13.32 11.35
CA SER A 69 7.33 -12.55 11.72
C SER A 69 8.04 -12.12 10.44
N HIS A 70 8.32 -10.81 10.33
CA HIS A 70 9.09 -10.27 9.22
C HIS A 70 10.50 -9.97 9.73
N PRO A 71 11.55 -10.60 9.17
CA PRO A 71 12.92 -10.23 9.51
C PRO A 71 13.25 -8.80 9.04
N VAL A 72 12.48 -8.27 8.07
CA VAL A 72 12.74 -6.98 7.44
C VAL A 72 11.54 -6.06 7.52
N SER A 73 11.81 -4.81 7.89
CA SER A 73 10.84 -3.74 7.96
C SER A 73 11.13 -2.60 6.99
N LEU A 74 10.06 -2.09 6.35
CA LEU A 74 10.14 -0.87 5.56
C LEU A 74 9.91 0.33 6.47
N ILE A 75 10.98 1.06 6.75
CA ILE A 75 10.95 2.30 7.51
C ILE A 75 10.63 3.45 6.57
N VAL A 76 9.62 4.24 6.91
CA VAL A 76 9.19 5.42 6.14
C VAL A 76 9.50 6.67 6.95
N SER A 77 10.13 7.65 6.30
CA SER A 77 10.48 8.93 6.90
C SER A 77 10.07 10.08 5.98
N PRO A 78 9.21 11.01 6.44
CA PRO A 78 8.55 11.06 7.75
C PRO A 78 7.64 9.85 8.04
N SER A 79 7.47 9.47 9.32
CA SER A 79 6.72 8.26 9.75
C SER A 79 5.20 8.44 9.62
N ARG A 80 4.73 8.55 8.38
CA ARG A 80 3.31 8.62 8.00
C ARG A 80 3.08 7.93 6.64
N THR A 81 1.84 7.56 6.36
CA THR A 81 1.46 6.92 5.07
C THR A 81 0.98 7.93 4.04
N GLN A 82 0.49 9.10 4.48
CA GLN A 82 0.06 10.19 3.62
C GLN A 82 1.12 11.29 3.57
N HIS A 83 1.45 11.77 2.38
CA HIS A 83 2.44 12.82 2.17
C HIS A 83 1.89 13.90 1.24
N PHE A 84 2.39 15.11 1.41
CA PHE A 84 2.13 16.20 0.48
C PHE A 84 2.94 16.02 -0.80
N THR A 85 2.56 16.75 -1.85
CA THR A 85 3.45 16.94 -3.01
C THR A 85 4.62 17.87 -2.65
N SER A 86 5.70 17.79 -3.41
CA SER A 86 6.87 18.67 -3.30
C SER A 86 7.57 18.60 -1.94
N VAL A 87 7.52 17.43 -1.29
CA VAL A 87 8.31 17.13 -0.09
C VAL A 87 9.20 15.91 -0.32
N SER A 88 10.27 15.80 0.47
CA SER A 88 11.14 14.64 0.44
C SER A 88 10.54 13.47 1.22
N LEU A 89 10.78 12.26 0.70
CA LEU A 89 10.35 10.99 1.28
C LEU A 89 11.53 10.02 1.24
N SER A 90 11.86 9.44 2.40
CA SER A 90 12.90 8.44 2.54
C SER A 90 12.30 7.10 2.99
N LEU A 91 12.67 6.04 2.29
CA LEU A 91 12.19 4.68 2.48
C LEU A 91 13.39 3.78 2.65
N ARG A 92 13.45 3.01 3.73
CA ARG A 92 14.61 2.16 4.02
C ARG A 92 14.17 0.78 4.45
N CYS A 93 14.76 -0.25 3.86
CA CYS A 93 14.65 -1.60 4.39
C CYS A 93 15.65 -1.76 5.54
N GLU A 94 15.11 -2.06 6.71
CA GLU A 94 15.85 -2.41 7.92
C GLU A 94 15.67 -3.90 8.17
N ASP A 95 16.78 -4.63 8.16
CA ASP A 95 16.80 -6.06 8.40
C ASP A 95 17.37 -6.36 9.78
N GLN A 96 16.61 -7.09 10.58
CA GLN A 96 17.01 -7.52 11.93
C GLN A 96 18.06 -8.63 11.90
N SER A 97 18.24 -9.30 10.76
CA SER A 97 19.12 -10.46 10.58
C SER A 97 20.48 -10.13 9.91
N ASN A 98 20.74 -8.85 9.59
CA ASN A 98 21.96 -8.38 8.90
C ASN A 98 22.25 -9.09 7.56
N THR A 99 21.25 -9.65 6.90
CA THR A 99 21.35 -10.12 5.52
C THR A 99 21.44 -8.91 4.58
N THR A 100 22.53 -8.85 3.83
CA THR A 100 22.77 -7.80 2.84
C THR A 100 21.98 -8.12 1.56
N GLY A 101 21.41 -7.10 0.89
CA GLY A 101 20.77 -7.26 -0.42
C GLY A 101 19.31 -6.81 -0.54
N TRP A 102 18.70 -6.30 0.55
CA TRP A 102 17.33 -5.77 0.49
C TRP A 102 17.26 -4.46 -0.29
N THR A 103 16.29 -4.38 -1.20
CA THR A 103 16.03 -3.20 -2.02
C THR A 103 14.58 -2.77 -1.92
N VAL A 104 14.35 -1.46 -1.85
CA VAL A 104 12.99 -0.92 -1.92
C VAL A 104 12.47 -1.05 -3.34
N ARG A 105 11.26 -1.57 -3.47
CA ARG A 105 10.51 -1.69 -4.72
C ARG A 105 9.14 -1.06 -4.56
N ARG A 106 8.53 -0.70 -5.69
CA ARG A 106 7.21 -0.08 -5.68
C ARG A 106 6.35 -0.46 -6.87
N TYR A 107 5.04 -0.34 -6.65
CA TYR A 107 4.00 -0.27 -7.67
C TYR A 107 3.34 1.09 -7.55
N ARG A 108 3.49 1.94 -8.57
CA ARG A 108 2.72 3.20 -8.72
C ARG A 108 1.39 2.92 -9.43
N GLU A 109 0.63 3.96 -9.76
CA GLU A 109 -0.64 3.84 -10.49
C GLU A 109 -0.52 3.12 -11.85
N SER A 110 0.65 3.15 -12.49
CA SER A 110 0.94 2.38 -13.71
C SER A 110 0.95 0.86 -13.47
N TRP A 111 1.02 0.43 -12.21
CA TRP A 111 1.23 -0.94 -11.75
C TRP A 111 2.44 -1.61 -12.41
N GLN A 112 3.44 -0.80 -12.79
CA GLN A 112 4.71 -1.29 -13.26
C GLN A 112 5.63 -1.52 -12.06
N LEU A 113 6.34 -2.65 -12.07
CA LEU A 113 7.33 -2.97 -11.06
C LEU A 113 8.51 -2.04 -11.29
N GLU A 114 8.75 -1.17 -10.32
CA GLU A 114 9.74 -0.13 -10.47
C GLU A 114 10.77 -0.18 -9.35
N LYS A 115 12.01 0.14 -9.73
CA LYS A 115 13.03 0.55 -8.77
C LYS A 115 12.73 1.97 -8.33
N CYS A 116 13.15 2.34 -7.12
CA CYS A 116 12.98 3.71 -6.65
C CYS A 116 13.67 4.73 -7.58
N SER A 117 14.85 4.39 -8.09
CA SER A 117 15.62 5.20 -9.04
C SER A 117 15.01 5.33 -10.44
N SER A 118 13.86 4.72 -10.70
CA SER A 118 13.17 4.84 -12.00
C SER A 118 12.46 6.19 -12.18
N SER A 119 12.16 6.91 -11.10
CA SER A 119 11.66 8.29 -11.19
C SER A 119 12.82 9.28 -11.30
N LEU A 120 12.61 10.37 -12.05
CA LEU A 120 13.57 11.47 -12.15
C LEU A 120 13.94 12.06 -10.78
N SER A 121 13.00 12.08 -9.82
CA SER A 121 13.22 12.55 -8.45
C SER A 121 13.69 11.45 -7.48
N GLY A 122 13.82 10.20 -7.93
CA GLY A 122 14.16 9.04 -7.11
C GLY A 122 15.63 8.66 -7.18
N SER A 123 16.21 8.31 -6.03
CA SER A 123 17.55 7.74 -5.93
C SER A 123 17.50 6.50 -5.04
N GLN A 124 18.37 5.53 -5.33
CA GLN A 124 18.47 4.32 -4.52
C GLN A 124 19.93 4.02 -4.19
N THR A 125 20.23 3.89 -2.90
CA THR A 125 21.56 3.59 -2.37
C THR A 125 21.45 2.47 -1.35
N GLY A 126 21.89 1.27 -1.74
CA GLY A 126 21.69 0.06 -0.96
C GLY A 126 20.20 -0.20 -0.69
N SER A 127 19.84 -0.31 0.60
CA SER A 127 18.47 -0.53 1.05
C SER A 127 17.64 0.74 1.19
N THR A 128 18.22 1.91 0.91
CA THR A 128 17.55 3.21 1.05
C THR A 128 17.12 3.75 -0.32
N CYS A 129 15.88 4.19 -0.38
CA CYS A 129 15.23 4.88 -1.49
C CYS A 129 14.88 6.29 -1.02
N THR A 130 15.32 7.29 -1.77
CA THR A 130 15.02 8.69 -1.51
C THR A 130 14.28 9.27 -2.70
N ILE A 131 13.09 9.81 -2.46
CA ILE A 131 12.33 10.61 -3.41
C ILE A 131 12.50 12.06 -2.96
N ARG A 132 13.21 12.87 -3.76
CA ARG A 132 13.53 14.26 -3.41
C ARG A 132 12.29 15.14 -3.40
N ASP A 133 11.48 14.99 -4.43
CA ASP A 133 10.23 15.70 -4.63
C ASP A 133 9.16 14.67 -5.00
N THR A 134 8.16 14.57 -4.12
CA THR A 134 7.01 13.70 -4.26
C THR A 134 5.94 14.32 -5.16
N PHE A 135 5.35 13.51 -6.03
CA PHE A 135 4.21 13.88 -6.87
C PHE A 135 3.05 12.91 -6.66
N THR A 136 1.84 13.30 -7.07
CA THR A 136 0.64 12.45 -6.93
C THR A 136 0.82 11.05 -7.53
N TYR A 137 1.55 10.95 -8.65
CA TYR A 137 1.86 9.67 -9.29
C TYR A 137 2.81 8.78 -8.48
N ASP A 138 3.52 9.30 -7.48
CA ASP A 138 4.35 8.50 -6.57
C ASP A 138 3.50 7.74 -5.53
N SER A 139 2.18 7.97 -5.50
CA SER A 139 1.25 7.13 -4.75
C SER A 139 1.32 5.68 -5.21
N GLY A 140 1.31 4.76 -4.26
CA GLY A 140 1.49 3.36 -4.57
C GLY A 140 1.82 2.49 -3.37
N VAL A 141 2.11 1.23 -3.66
CA VAL A 141 2.56 0.27 -2.65
C VAL A 141 4.07 0.13 -2.73
N TYR A 142 4.73 0.27 -1.58
CA TYR A 142 6.17 0.16 -1.41
C TYR A 142 6.50 -1.05 -0.52
N TRP A 143 7.57 -1.77 -0.81
CA TRP A 143 7.96 -2.95 -0.01
C TRP A 143 9.47 -3.21 -0.11
N CYS A 144 9.95 -4.08 0.78
CA CYS A 144 11.31 -4.59 0.76
C CYS A 144 11.40 -5.87 -0.04
N GLN A 145 12.30 -5.91 -1.04
CA GLN A 145 12.54 -7.08 -1.86
C GLN A 145 13.98 -7.59 -1.71
N SER A 146 14.13 -8.89 -1.47
CA SER A 146 15.42 -9.58 -1.44
C SER A 146 15.92 -9.93 -2.85
N GLU A 147 17.18 -10.34 -2.97
CA GLU A 147 17.75 -10.79 -4.25
C GLU A 147 17.08 -12.06 -4.79
N SER A 148 16.57 -12.93 -3.92
CA SER A 148 15.78 -14.11 -4.27
C SER A 148 14.35 -13.78 -4.74
N GLY A 149 13.94 -12.51 -4.61
CA GLY A 149 12.64 -12.01 -5.06
C GLY A 149 11.53 -12.04 -4.01
N GLU A 150 11.84 -12.42 -2.77
CA GLU A 150 10.90 -12.38 -1.63
C GLU A 150 10.48 -10.94 -1.35
N LYS A 151 9.23 -10.74 -0.93
CA LYS A 151 8.64 -9.42 -0.71
C LYS A 151 8.13 -9.32 0.71
N HIS A 152 8.58 -8.32 1.46
CA HIS A 152 8.28 -8.12 2.87
C HIS A 152 7.83 -6.69 3.15
N HIS A 153 6.96 -6.54 4.17
CA HIS A 153 6.42 -5.27 4.68
C HIS A 153 5.93 -4.32 3.57
N PRO A 154 4.82 -4.67 2.89
CA PRO A 154 4.16 -3.74 1.99
C PRO A 154 3.51 -2.59 2.77
N VAL A 155 3.76 -1.37 2.33
CA VAL A 155 3.17 -0.14 2.88
C VAL A 155 2.52 0.64 1.74
N ASN A 156 1.27 1.05 1.95
CA ASN A 156 0.56 1.93 1.03
C ASN A 156 0.91 3.38 1.36
N ILE A 157 1.47 4.08 0.37
CA ILE A 157 1.81 5.50 0.47
C ILE A 157 0.92 6.28 -0.50
N THR A 158 0.31 7.35 -0.01
CA THR A 158 -0.51 8.25 -0.83
C THR A 158 0.09 9.65 -0.82
N VAL A 159 0.22 10.23 -2.00
CA VAL A 159 0.71 11.59 -2.19
C VAL A 159 -0.42 12.44 -2.77
N HIS A 160 -0.79 13.52 -2.10
CA HIS A 160 -1.80 14.45 -2.60
C HIS A 160 -1.53 15.88 -2.13
N THR A 161 -2.30 16.81 -2.68
CA THR A 161 -2.28 18.22 -2.27
C THR A 161 -3.36 18.49 -1.22
N GLY A 162 -3.27 19.63 -0.53
CA GLY A 162 -4.32 20.07 0.40
C GLY A 162 -4.15 19.49 1.81
N VAL A 163 -5.03 18.56 2.20
CA VAL A 163 -5.17 18.10 3.60
C VAL A 163 -4.85 16.62 3.73
N ILE A 164 -3.87 16.25 4.56
CA ILE A 164 -3.46 14.86 4.85
C ILE A 164 -3.81 14.47 6.28
N LEU A 165 -4.04 13.17 6.50
CA LEU A 165 -4.08 12.58 7.83
C LEU A 165 -2.70 12.03 8.20
N GLU A 166 -2.11 12.58 9.25
CA GLU A 166 -0.93 12.01 9.89
C GLU A 166 -1.36 10.87 10.82
N SER A 167 -1.10 9.64 10.36
CA SER A 167 -1.29 8.40 11.11
C SER A 167 0.01 7.58 11.09
N PRO A 168 0.27 6.72 12.09
CA PRO A 168 1.40 5.81 12.10
C PRO A 168 1.43 4.93 10.84
N VAL A 169 2.66 4.61 10.39
CA VAL A 169 2.89 3.73 9.23
C VAL A 169 2.61 2.27 9.55
N HIS A 170 2.87 1.89 10.79
CA HIS A 170 2.74 0.52 11.26
C HIS A 170 1.40 0.33 11.99
N PRO A 171 0.85 -0.89 12.00
CA PRO A 171 -0.31 -1.22 12.82
C PRO A 171 -0.05 -0.86 14.29
N VAL A 172 -1.08 -0.33 14.94
CA VAL A 172 -1.03 0.02 16.37
C VAL A 172 -1.49 -1.17 17.20
N THR A 173 -0.84 -1.42 18.33
CA THR A 173 -1.18 -2.54 19.21
C THR A 173 -2.35 -2.17 20.12
N GLU A 174 -3.21 -3.14 20.47
CA GLU A 174 -4.26 -2.90 21.47
C GLU A 174 -3.66 -2.45 22.81
N GLY A 175 -4.30 -1.48 23.45
CA GLY A 175 -3.83 -0.85 24.67
C GLY A 175 -2.90 0.35 24.46
N GLU A 176 -2.32 0.54 23.28
CA GLU A 176 -1.49 1.71 22.98
C GLU A 176 -2.34 2.96 22.73
N THR A 177 -1.70 4.13 22.82
CA THR A 177 -2.31 5.42 22.48
C THR A 177 -2.04 5.77 21.02
N LEU A 178 -3.11 6.01 20.26
CA LEU A 178 -3.05 6.49 18.88
C LEU A 178 -3.37 7.98 18.86
N THR A 179 -2.47 8.77 18.27
CA THR A 179 -2.70 10.19 17.98
C THR A 179 -2.80 10.38 16.47
N LEU A 180 -3.88 11.01 16.03
CA LEU A 180 -4.12 11.39 14.64
C LEU A 180 -4.13 12.90 14.51
N ARG A 181 -3.44 13.42 13.49
CA ARG A 181 -3.40 14.86 13.20
C ARG A 181 -3.83 15.13 11.78
N CYS A 182 -4.62 16.18 11.61
CA CYS A 182 -4.97 16.69 10.30
C CYS A 182 -3.98 17.80 9.94
N LEU A 183 -3.27 17.64 8.83
CA LEU A 183 -2.26 18.59 8.38
C LEU A 183 -2.72 19.23 7.08
N ASP A 184 -2.51 20.53 6.95
CA ASP A 184 -2.77 21.29 5.72
C ASP A 184 -1.45 21.73 5.09
N GLN A 185 -1.33 21.55 3.77
CA GLN A 185 -0.13 21.86 3.01
C GLN A 185 0.21 23.35 3.01
N ASN A 186 -0.80 24.22 3.03
CA ASN A 186 -0.67 25.67 2.87
C ASN A 186 -0.68 26.40 4.22
N THR A 187 -1.02 25.71 5.31
CA THR A 187 -1.23 26.32 6.62
C THR A 187 -0.54 25.54 7.73
N THR A 188 0.47 26.16 8.34
CA THR A 188 1.15 25.61 9.54
C THR A 188 0.51 26.08 10.85
N SER A 189 -0.74 26.57 10.81
CA SER A 189 -1.40 27.11 11.99
C SER A 189 -1.57 26.02 13.07
N PRO A 190 -0.96 26.17 14.25
CA PRO A 190 -1.05 25.18 15.32
C PRO A 190 -2.45 25.11 15.95
N ASN A 191 -3.35 26.03 15.59
CA ASN A 191 -4.74 26.09 16.06
C ASN A 191 -5.73 25.67 14.96
N LEU A 192 -5.25 25.15 13.84
CA LEU A 192 -6.10 24.69 12.77
C LEU A 192 -6.96 23.54 13.29
N ARG A 193 -8.28 23.72 13.21
CA ARG A 193 -9.27 22.75 13.67
C ARG A 193 -9.69 21.89 12.50
N ALA A 194 -9.95 20.62 12.78
CA ALA A 194 -10.39 19.66 11.79
C ALA A 194 -11.55 18.84 12.33
N ASP A 195 -12.33 18.35 11.38
CA ASP A 195 -13.33 17.31 11.55
C ASP A 195 -12.71 15.98 11.13
N PHE A 196 -12.81 14.98 12.00
CA PHE A 196 -12.31 13.63 11.79
C PHE A 196 -13.45 12.68 11.47
N TYR A 197 -13.18 11.75 10.56
CA TYR A 197 -14.15 10.77 10.09
C TYR A 197 -13.56 9.37 10.17
N LYS A 198 -14.39 8.41 10.58
CA LYS A 198 -14.10 6.97 10.52
C LYS A 198 -15.15 6.30 9.65
N ASP A 199 -14.72 5.58 8.63
CA ASP A 199 -15.60 4.87 7.69
C ASP A 199 -16.69 5.80 7.09
N GLY A 200 -16.31 7.07 6.86
CA GLY A 200 -17.20 8.12 6.34
C GLY A 200 -18.10 8.81 7.38
N SER A 201 -18.15 8.32 8.61
CA SER A 201 -18.95 8.93 9.70
C SER A 201 -18.11 9.92 10.50
N LEU A 202 -18.67 11.09 10.82
CA LEU A 202 -18.02 12.09 11.68
C LEU A 202 -17.86 11.53 13.10
N ILE A 203 -16.64 11.49 13.62
CA ILE A 203 -16.32 10.97 14.97
C ILE A 203 -15.86 12.06 15.94
N GLN A 204 -15.29 13.15 15.41
CA GLN A 204 -14.81 14.27 16.22
C GLN A 204 -14.85 15.54 15.36
N ASN A 205 -15.30 16.67 15.90
CA ASN A 205 -15.43 17.91 15.16
C ASN A 205 -14.67 19.06 15.81
N GLN A 206 -14.16 19.97 15.00
CA GLN A 206 -13.53 21.21 15.44
C GLN A 206 -12.40 21.01 16.46
N THR A 207 -11.58 19.99 16.25
CA THR A 207 -10.46 19.61 17.13
C THR A 207 -9.12 19.68 16.43
N LYS A 208 -8.06 19.93 17.18
CA LYS A 208 -6.70 19.99 16.65
C LYS A 208 -6.13 18.60 16.34
N GLU A 209 -6.30 17.68 17.27
CA GLU A 209 -5.85 16.30 17.16
C GLU A 209 -6.89 15.37 17.76
N MET A 210 -6.90 14.14 17.27
CA MET A 210 -7.73 13.07 17.81
C MET A 210 -6.82 12.10 18.54
N ILE A 211 -7.13 11.83 19.81
CA ILE A 211 -6.35 10.92 20.66
C ILE A 211 -7.26 9.79 21.09
N ILE A 212 -6.87 8.56 20.76
CA ILE A 212 -7.46 7.33 21.24
C ILE A 212 -6.50 6.79 22.30
N SER A 213 -6.83 6.97 23.57
CA SER A 213 -5.93 6.64 24.70
C SER A 213 -5.66 5.15 24.84
N THR A 214 -6.66 4.32 24.52
CA THR A 214 -6.59 2.86 24.64
C THR A 214 -7.17 2.24 23.38
N VAL A 215 -6.31 1.93 22.42
CA VAL A 215 -6.71 1.31 21.16
C VAL A 215 -7.29 -0.08 21.42
N SER A 216 -8.39 -0.39 20.73
CA SER A 216 -9.05 -1.69 20.75
C SER A 216 -9.51 -2.03 19.33
N LYS A 217 -9.86 -3.30 19.09
CA LYS A 217 -10.37 -3.76 17.79
C LYS A 217 -11.52 -2.95 17.22
N SER A 218 -12.38 -2.33 18.05
CA SER A 218 -13.47 -1.49 17.55
C SER A 218 -12.99 -0.19 16.87
N GLN A 219 -11.73 0.20 17.08
CA GLN A 219 -11.10 1.35 16.45
C GLN A 219 -10.49 1.01 15.08
N GLU A 220 -10.50 -0.25 14.65
CA GLU A 220 -10.13 -0.63 13.29
C GLU A 220 -11.10 0.00 12.27
N GLY A 221 -10.55 0.61 11.21
CA GLY A 221 -11.34 1.24 10.13
C GLY A 221 -10.54 2.26 9.33
N PHE A 222 -11.21 2.92 8.40
CA PHE A 222 -10.62 3.94 7.52
C PHE A 222 -10.82 5.35 8.07
N TYR A 223 -9.72 6.01 8.42
CA TYR A 223 -9.74 7.36 8.97
C TYR A 223 -9.45 8.40 7.89
N SER A 224 -10.14 9.54 7.98
CA SER A 224 -9.89 10.73 7.15
C SER A 224 -10.20 12.00 7.94
N CYS A 225 -9.74 13.16 7.46
CA CYS A 225 -10.01 14.44 8.12
C CYS A 225 -10.25 15.55 7.09
N LYS A 226 -10.89 16.63 7.54
CA LYS A 226 -11.16 17.85 6.76
C LYS A 226 -11.04 19.09 7.65
N HIS A 227 -10.60 20.20 7.07
CA HIS A 227 -10.66 21.53 7.70
C HIS A 227 -11.93 22.27 7.32
#